data_AF-A0A9C9KP47-F1
#
_entry.id   AF-A0A9C9KP47-F1
#
_cell.length_a   1.000
_cell.length_b   1.000
_cell.length_c   1.000
_cell.angle_alpha   90.00
_cell.angle_beta   90.00
_cell.angle_gamma   90.00
#
_symmetry.space_group_name_H-M   'P 1'
#
loop_
_entity.id
_entity.type
_entity.pdbx_description
1 polymer ?
#
loop_
_entity_poly.entity_id
_entity_poly.type
_entity_poly.pdbx_seq_one_letter_code
_entity_poly.pdbx_strand_id
1 'polypeptide(L)'
;MMVFSAAVAARGEVTVRIVDREEITQLNRQYRKSDKPTNVLSFLFVDPPGMHADILGDLVVCAEIVARQAQQQQISLSHHWAHMLAHGLLHLLGYDHQQEVEALRMEQQEKRLLALLHIVNPYADESPIYE
;
A
#
# COMPACT_ATOMS: atom_id res chain seq x y z
N MET A 1 6.18 32.65 5.11
CA MET A 1 5.35 31.48 5.47
C MET A 1 6.06 30.24 4.94
N MET A 2 6.79 29.51 5.79
CA MET A 2 7.49 28.30 5.37
C MET A 2 6.47 27.16 5.27
N VAL A 3 6.21 26.69 4.06
CA VAL A 3 5.47 25.44 3.85
C VAL A 3 6.49 24.32 3.93
N PHE A 4 6.62 23.70 5.11
CA PHE A 4 7.34 22.43 5.22
C PHE A 4 6.47 21.34 4.61
N SER A 5 6.64 21.09 3.30
CA SER A 5 6.24 19.81 2.71
C SER A 5 7.32 18.82 3.10
N ALA A 6 7.16 18.11 4.21
CA ALA A 6 7.94 16.91 4.49
C ALA A 6 7.49 15.83 3.52
N ALA A 7 7.80 15.96 2.23
CA ALA A 7 7.63 14.85 1.30
C ALA A 7 8.37 13.66 1.90
N VAL A 8 7.79 12.46 1.79
CA VAL A 8 8.54 11.24 1.98
C VAL A 8 9.69 11.30 0.98
N ALA A 9 10.87 11.72 1.44
CA ALA A 9 12.06 11.84 0.62
C ALA A 9 12.82 10.52 0.70
N ALA A 10 12.20 9.48 0.15
CA ALA A 10 12.86 8.21 -0.09
C ALA A 10 13.24 8.13 -1.57
N ARG A 11 14.48 7.75 -1.85
CA ARG A 11 14.91 7.32 -3.19
C ARG A 11 15.08 5.81 -3.12
N GLY A 12 14.52 5.13 -4.10
CA GLY A 12 14.67 3.69 -4.22
C GLY A 12 13.75 3.11 -5.27
N GLU A 13 14.05 1.88 -5.66
CA GLU A 13 13.32 1.12 -6.66
C GLU A 13 12.25 0.26 -5.98
N VAL A 14 11.08 0.18 -6.62
CA VAL A 14 9.97 -0.68 -6.20
C VAL A 14 9.56 -1.51 -7.39
N THR A 15 9.49 -2.83 -7.22
CA THR A 15 8.87 -3.70 -8.22
C THR A 15 7.37 -3.76 -7.94
N VAL A 16 6.54 -3.51 -8.97
CA VAL A 16 5.10 -3.78 -8.88
C VAL A 16 4.78 -4.99 -9.76
N ARG A 17 4.36 -6.10 -9.14
CA ARG A 17 3.96 -7.32 -9.83
C ARG A 17 2.46 -7.50 -9.78
N ILE A 18 1.83 -7.61 -10.95
CA ILE A 18 0.40 -7.89 -11.06
C ILE A 18 0.22 -9.40 -11.18
N VAL A 19 -0.61 -9.97 -10.32
CA VAL A 19 -0.81 -11.43 -10.21
C VAL A 19 -2.30 -11.77 -10.21
N ASP A 20 -2.60 -13.06 -10.41
CA ASP A 20 -3.96 -13.57 -10.27
C ASP A 20 -4.31 -13.91 -8.81
N ARG A 21 -5.54 -14.39 -8.63
CA ARG A 21 -6.10 -14.72 -7.32
C ARG A 21 -5.46 -15.95 -6.69
N GLU A 22 -5.00 -16.91 -7.48
CA GLU A 22 -4.37 -18.13 -6.99
C GLU A 22 -2.99 -17.80 -6.41
N GLU A 23 -2.19 -17.05 -7.17
CA GLU A 23 -0.84 -16.66 -6.77
C GLU A 23 -0.86 -15.74 -5.53
N ILE A 24 -1.74 -14.72 -5.47
CA ILE A 24 -1.82 -13.85 -4.28
C ILE A 24 -2.26 -14.63 -3.04
N THR A 25 -3.14 -15.62 -3.18
CA THR A 25 -3.59 -16.47 -2.06
C THR A 25 -2.45 -17.34 -1.55
N GLN A 26 -1.67 -17.94 -2.46
CA GLN A 26 -0.50 -18.73 -2.09
C GLN A 26 0.54 -17.88 -1.34
N LEU A 27 0.82 -16.67 -1.84
CA LEU A 27 1.74 -15.74 -1.20
C LEU A 27 1.21 -15.29 0.18
N ASN A 28 -0.07 -14.95 0.30
CA ASN A 28 -0.66 -14.54 1.56
C ASN A 28 -0.57 -15.67 2.61
N ARG A 29 -0.80 -16.91 2.19
CA ARG A 29 -0.66 -18.09 3.05
C ARG A 29 0.79 -18.29 3.50
N GLN A 30 1.73 -18.19 2.57
CA GLN A 30 3.15 -18.43 2.85
C GLN A 30 3.73 -17.38 3.82
N TYR A 31 3.47 -16.11 3.54
CA TYR A 31 4.15 -14.98 4.20
C TYR A 31 3.33 -14.33 5.32
N ARG A 32 1.99 -14.33 5.25
CA ARG A 32 1.11 -13.74 6.28
C ARG A 32 0.30 -14.78 7.05
N LYS A 33 0.44 -16.07 6.74
CA LYS A 33 -0.30 -17.18 7.35
C LYS A 33 -1.83 -17.05 7.19
N SER A 34 -2.27 -16.36 6.14
CA SER A 34 -3.68 -16.16 5.81
C SER A 34 -4.04 -16.90 4.52
N ASP A 35 -4.96 -17.85 4.59
CA ASP A 35 -5.42 -18.66 3.43
C ASP A 35 -6.55 -17.96 2.66
N LYS A 36 -6.48 -16.63 2.56
CA LYS A 36 -7.45 -15.81 1.84
C LYS A 36 -6.74 -14.93 0.82
N PRO A 37 -7.35 -14.67 -0.34
CA PRO A 37 -6.80 -13.68 -1.27
C PRO A 37 -6.89 -12.28 -0.67
N THR A 38 -5.94 -11.41 -1.00
CA THR A 38 -5.90 -9.99 -0.63
C THR A 38 -5.64 -9.11 -1.85
N ASN A 39 -5.83 -7.79 -1.73
CA ASN A 39 -5.62 -6.83 -2.81
C ASN A 39 -4.12 -6.58 -3.09
N VAL A 40 -3.31 -6.37 -2.06
CA VAL A 40 -1.89 -6.06 -2.15
C VAL A 40 -1.09 -6.73 -1.02
N LEU A 41 0.10 -7.22 -1.36
CA LEU A 41 1.14 -7.64 -0.41
C LEU A 41 2.39 -6.80 -0.62
N SER A 42 2.99 -6.35 0.48
CA SER A 42 4.24 -5.59 0.48
C SER A 42 5.37 -6.42 1.06
N PHE A 43 6.48 -6.51 0.33
CA PHE A 43 7.68 -7.26 0.68
C PHE A 43 8.86 -6.30 0.77
N LEU A 44 9.21 -5.92 2.00
CA LEU A 44 10.35 -5.04 2.26
C LEU A 44 11.65 -5.73 1.84
N PHE A 45 12.47 -5.05 1.04
CA PHE A 45 13.84 -5.47 0.80
C PHE A 45 14.70 -5.08 2.00
N VAL A 46 15.46 -6.05 2.53
CA VAL A 46 16.40 -5.82 3.63
C VAL A 46 17.81 -5.96 3.08
N ASP A 47 18.57 -4.87 3.15
CA ASP A 47 19.96 -4.83 2.71
C ASP A 47 20.78 -5.96 3.35
N PRO A 48 21.52 -6.75 2.55
CA PRO A 48 22.51 -7.67 3.07
C PRO A 48 23.61 -6.91 3.85
N PRO A 49 24.19 -7.49 4.92
CA PRO A 49 25.25 -6.85 5.67
C PRO A 49 26.42 -6.40 4.77
N GLY A 50 26.75 -5.11 4.83
CA GLY A 50 27.84 -4.52 4.03
C GLY A 50 27.46 -4.10 2.61
N MET A 51 26.20 -4.21 2.23
CA MET A 51 25.64 -3.67 0.98
C MET A 51 24.64 -2.57 1.31
N HIS A 52 24.52 -1.58 0.43
CA HIS A 52 23.41 -0.65 0.44
C HIS A 52 22.86 -0.58 -0.98
N ALA A 53 21.65 -1.07 -1.17
CA ALA A 53 20.94 -0.97 -2.43
C ALA A 53 19.84 0.08 -2.30
N ASP A 54 19.64 0.89 -3.34
CA ASP A 54 18.50 1.79 -3.44
C ASP A 54 17.24 0.98 -3.86
N ILE A 55 16.93 -0.11 -3.15
CA ILE A 55 15.78 -0.99 -3.43
C ILE A 55 14.88 -1.00 -2.19
N LEU A 56 13.63 -0.58 -2.37
CA LEU A 56 12.62 -0.59 -1.30
C LEU A 56 11.94 -1.97 -1.17
N GLY A 57 11.76 -2.66 -2.29
CA GLY A 57 11.20 -4.02 -2.32
C GLY A 57 10.05 -4.16 -3.33
N ASP A 58 9.15 -5.09 -3.05
CA ASP A 58 8.13 -5.52 -4.00
C ASP A 58 6.71 -5.28 -3.49
N LEU A 59 5.85 -4.81 -4.39
CA LEU A 59 4.39 -4.79 -4.23
C LEU A 59 3.80 -5.84 -5.16
N VAL A 60 3.09 -6.81 -4.60
CA VAL A 60 2.36 -7.82 -5.36
C VAL A 60 0.88 -7.53 -5.28
N VAL A 61 0.24 -7.22 -6.41
CA VAL A 61 -1.13 -6.70 -6.47
C VAL A 61 -2.01 -7.62 -7.31
N CYS A 62 -3.19 -7.97 -6.79
CA CYS A 62 -4.17 -8.75 -7.52
C CYS A 62 -5.19 -7.84 -8.22
N ALA A 63 -5.05 -7.69 -9.54
CA ALA A 63 -5.88 -6.77 -10.33
C ALA A 63 -7.38 -7.09 -10.27
N GLU A 64 -7.75 -8.37 -10.22
CA GLU A 64 -9.15 -8.81 -10.10
C GLU A 64 -9.79 -8.30 -8.80
N ILE A 65 -9.06 -8.38 -7.69
CA ILE A 65 -9.57 -7.99 -6.37
C ILE A 65 -9.67 -6.48 -6.26
N VAL A 66 -8.65 -5.75 -6.75
CA VAL A 66 -8.69 -4.29 -6.84
C VAL A 66 -9.90 -3.85 -7.68
N ALA A 67 -10.13 -4.47 -8.83
CA ALA A 67 -11.28 -4.14 -9.68
C ALA A 67 -12.62 -4.42 -8.99
N ARG A 68 -12.74 -5.58 -8.34
CA ARG A 68 -13.94 -5.95 -7.59
C ARG A 68 -14.22 -4.99 -6.43
N GLN A 69 -13.21 -4.65 -5.64
CA GLN A 69 -13.36 -3.71 -4.51
C GLN A 69 -13.74 -2.32 -4.99
N ALA A 70 -13.10 -1.82 -6.06
CA ALA A 70 -13.45 -0.53 -6.66
C ALA A 70 -14.94 -0.48 -7.09
N GLN A 71 -15.43 -1.56 -7.71
CA GLN A 71 -16.84 -1.69 -8.09
C GLN A 71 -17.76 -1.72 -6.86
N GLN A 72 -17.41 -2.50 -5.82
CA GLN A 72 -18.20 -2.64 -4.60
C GLN A 72 -18.31 -1.32 -3.82
N GLN A 73 -17.23 -0.56 -3.78
CA GLN A 73 -17.16 0.75 -3.12
C GLN A 73 -17.64 1.90 -4.00
N GLN A 74 -18.02 1.62 -5.26
CA GLN A 74 -18.46 2.63 -6.24
C GLN A 74 -17.43 3.75 -6.46
N ILE A 75 -16.14 3.42 -6.40
CA ILE A 75 -15.03 4.34 -6.66
C ILE A 75 -14.39 4.06 -8.02
N SER A 76 -13.65 5.04 -8.55
CA SER A 76 -12.88 4.82 -9.78
C SER A 76 -11.84 3.72 -9.57
N LEU A 77 -11.73 2.81 -10.55
CA LEU A 77 -10.69 1.78 -10.59
C LEU A 77 -9.29 2.40 -10.44
N SER A 78 -9.02 3.50 -11.14
CA SER A 78 -7.73 4.18 -11.07
C SER A 78 -7.45 4.77 -9.68
N HIS A 79 -8.50 5.21 -8.97
CA HIS A 79 -8.35 5.74 -7.62
C HIS A 79 -8.03 4.61 -6.64
N HIS A 80 -8.69 3.46 -6.78
CA HIS A 80 -8.41 2.31 -5.92
C HIS A 80 -7.00 1.76 -6.17
N TRP A 81 -6.54 1.69 -7.42
CA TRP A 81 -5.15 1.36 -7.73
C TRP A 81 -4.15 2.32 -7.08
N ALA A 82 -4.39 3.62 -7.20
CA ALA A 82 -3.52 4.62 -6.57
C ALA A 82 -3.50 4.46 -5.05
N HIS A 83 -4.64 4.15 -4.43
CA HIS A 83 -4.72 3.87 -3.00
C HIS A 83 -3.90 2.63 -2.62
N MET A 84 -4.06 1.50 -3.31
CA MET A 84 -3.31 0.27 -3.02
C MET A 84 -1.80 0.44 -3.18
N LEU A 85 -1.37 1.19 -4.20
CA LEU A 85 0.05 1.49 -4.40
C LEU A 85 0.60 2.45 -3.34
N ALA A 86 -0.17 3.47 -2.94
CA ALA A 86 0.24 4.38 -1.87
C ALA A 86 0.34 3.64 -0.52
N HIS A 87 -0.66 2.81 -0.20
CA HIS A 87 -0.69 1.97 0.99
C HIS A 87 0.50 1.01 1.03
N GLY A 88 0.73 0.27 -0.06
CA GLY A 88 1.85 -0.66 -0.17
C GLY A 88 3.21 0.03 -0.08
N LEU A 89 3.37 1.19 -0.74
CA LEU A 89 4.59 1.97 -0.67
C LEU A 89 4.89 2.44 0.76
N LEU A 90 3.87 2.88 1.52
CA LEU A 90 4.06 3.28 2.91
C LEU A 90 4.50 2.10 3.78
N HIS A 91 4.00 0.90 3.52
CA HIS A 91 4.53 -0.31 4.17
C HIS A 91 6.00 -0.57 3.84
N LEU A 92 6.42 -0.40 2.58
CA LEU A 92 7.85 -0.51 2.22
C LEU A 92 8.72 0.58 2.86
N LEU A 93 8.12 1.69 3.29
CA LEU A 93 8.81 2.77 4.00
C LEU A 93 8.76 2.60 5.53
N GLY A 94 8.23 1.48 6.02
CA GLY A 94 8.17 1.15 7.44
C GLY A 94 6.98 1.75 8.20
N TYR A 95 5.97 2.27 7.51
CA TYR A 95 4.69 2.58 8.14
C TYR A 95 3.91 1.28 8.38
N ASP A 96 3.18 1.22 9.49
CA ASP A 96 2.31 0.10 9.84
C ASP A 96 0.98 0.63 10.39
N HIS A 97 -0.03 -0.23 10.41
CA HIS A 97 -1.40 0.08 10.86
C HIS A 97 -1.91 -0.92 11.92
N GLN A 98 -1.03 -1.70 12.54
CA GLN A 98 -1.38 -2.64 13.62
C GLN A 98 -1.85 -1.95 14.90
N GLN A 99 -1.31 -0.77 15.20
CA GLN A 99 -1.67 0.03 16.37
C GLN A 99 -2.42 1.28 15.93
N GLU A 100 -3.42 1.72 16.71
CA GLU A 100 -4.27 2.88 16.39
C GLU A 100 -3.45 4.15 16.07
N VAL A 101 -2.42 4.45 16.87
CA VAL A 101 -1.56 5.62 16.66
C VAL A 101 -0.76 5.53 15.36
N GLU A 102 -0.34 4.32 14.98
CA GLU A 102 0.43 4.07 13.76
C GLU A 102 -0.50 4.13 12.53
N ALA A 103 -1.69 3.54 12.64
CA ALA A 103 -2.73 3.62 11.63
C ALA A 103 -3.10 5.07 11.30
N LEU A 104 -3.34 5.91 12.33
CA LEU A 104 -3.63 7.33 12.12
C LEU A 104 -2.50 8.09 11.41
N ARG A 105 -1.23 7.72 11.68
CA ARG A 105 -0.07 8.31 11.01
C ARG A 105 0.02 7.86 9.55
N MET A 106 -0.20 6.58 9.29
CA MET A 106 -0.20 6.00 7.94
C MET A 106 -1.33 6.59 7.09
N GLU A 107 -2.56 6.61 7.62
CA GLU A 107 -3.72 7.21 6.95
C GLU A 107 -3.49 8.68 6.56
N GLN A 108 -2.83 9.45 7.44
CA GLN A 108 -2.50 10.84 7.16
C GLN A 108 -1.57 10.96 5.94
N GLN A 109 -0.58 10.05 5.81
CA GLN A 109 0.30 10.04 4.65
C GLN A 109 -0.42 9.56 3.40
N GLU A 110 -1.28 8.56 3.48
CA GLU A 110 -2.08 8.09 2.33
C GLU A 110 -2.97 9.22 1.78
N LYS A 111 -3.71 9.90 2.68
CA LYS A 111 -4.54 11.07 2.32
C LYS A 111 -3.72 12.13 1.61
N ARG A 112 -2.50 12.38 2.09
CA ARG A 112 -1.59 13.35 1.46
C ARG A 112 -1.10 12.90 0.09
N LEU A 113 -0.69 11.64 -0.06
CA LEU A 113 -0.24 11.08 -1.34
C LEU A 113 -1.36 11.11 -2.39
N LEU A 114 -2.57 10.72 -2.00
CA LEU A 114 -3.74 10.74 -2.89
C LEU A 114 -4.15 12.17 -3.28
N ALA A 115 -4.06 13.13 -2.35
CA ALA A 115 -4.32 14.53 -2.65
C ALA A 115 -3.34 15.10 -3.70
N LEU A 116 -2.07 14.67 -3.72
CA LEU A 116 -1.10 15.05 -4.76
C LEU A 116 -1.50 14.54 -6.16
N LEU A 117 -2.28 13.46 -6.22
CA LEU A 117 -2.82 12.89 -7.45
C LEU A 117 -4.22 13.43 -7.80
N HIS A 118 -4.72 14.42 -7.03
CA HIS A 118 -6.09 14.95 -7.13
C HIS A 118 -7.18 13.89 -6.90
N ILE A 119 -6.86 12.87 -6.10
CA ILE A 119 -7.79 11.80 -5.73
C ILE A 119 -8.45 12.16 -4.40
N VAL A 120 -9.79 12.09 -4.36
CA VAL A 120 -10.58 12.35 -3.15
C VAL A 120 -10.25 11.29 -2.10
N ASN A 121 -10.22 11.72 -0.84
CA ASN A 121 -9.93 10.88 0.32
C ASN A 121 -10.77 9.58 0.30
N PRO A 122 -10.15 8.39 0.27
CA PRO A 122 -10.86 7.11 0.23
C PRO A 122 -11.54 6.76 1.56
N TYR A 123 -11.18 7.45 2.65
CA TYR A 123 -11.75 7.25 3.99
C TYR A 123 -13.01 8.08 4.23
N ALA A 124 -13.76 8.44 3.18
CA ALA A 124 -15.02 9.16 3.34
C ALA A 124 -16.08 8.20 3.92
N ASP A 125 -16.26 8.29 5.24
CA ASP A 125 -17.37 7.79 6.08
C ASP A 125 -17.27 6.47 6.88
N GLU A 126 -16.19 5.65 6.84
CA GLU A 126 -16.16 4.43 7.67
C GLU A 126 -14.87 4.19 8.48
N SER A 127 -15.10 3.65 9.68
CA SER A 127 -14.13 3.24 10.70
C SER A 127 -13.00 2.37 10.14
N PRO A 128 -11.81 2.41 10.76
CA PRO A 128 -10.62 1.73 10.23
C PRO A 128 -10.89 0.25 9.97
N ILE A 129 -10.71 -0.16 8.71
CA ILE A 129 -10.73 -1.56 8.31
C ILE A 129 -9.36 -2.12 8.66
N TYR A 130 -9.28 -2.83 9.78
CA TYR A 130 -8.12 -3.65 10.11
C TYR A 130 -8.28 -5.00 9.38
N GLU A 131 -7.63 -5.16 8.22
CA GLU A 131 -7.47 -6.48 7.56
C GLU A 131 -6.26 -7.25 8.11
#